data_AF-G4ZKX1-F1
#
_entry.id   AF-G4ZKX1-F1
#
_cell.length_a   1.000
_cell.length_b   1.000
_cell.length_c   1.000
_cell.angle_alpha   90.00
_cell.angle_beta   90.00
_cell.angle_gamma   90.00
#
_symmetry.space_group_name_H-M   'P 1'
#
loop_
_entity.id
_entity.type
_entity.pdbx_description
1 polymer ?
#
loop_
_entity_poly.entity_id
_entity_poly.type
_entity_poly.pdbx_seq_one_letter_code
_entity_poly.pdbx_strand_id
1 'polypeptide(L)' 'GGNSYFQIIEDEASRFKWCFLLKETSDANQHTMDLLLKLEKEHVINIFSSNKGGEFLNNALKAFLASRGIDFLTT' A
#
# COMPACT_ATOMS: atom_id res chain seq x y z
N GLY A 1 -18.38 15.93 -14.11
CA GLY A 1 -18.33 14.97 -13.00
C GLY A 1 -16.94 14.40 -12.96
N GLY A 2 -16.26 14.50 -11.82
CA GLY A 2 -14.91 13.92 -11.64
C GLY A 2 -15.01 12.67 -10.78
N ASN A 3 -14.27 11.63 -11.15
CA ASN A 3 -14.14 10.43 -10.32
C ASN A 3 -13.23 10.77 -9.14
N SER A 4 -13.70 10.53 -7.91
CA SER A 4 -12.88 10.58 -6.70
C SER A 4 -12.57 9.15 -6.28
N TYR A 5 -11.29 8.85 -6.06
CA TYR A 5 -10.87 7.53 -5.63
C TYR A 5 -10.39 7.59 -4.17
N PHE A 6 -10.71 6.57 -3.39
CA PHE A 6 -10.18 6.41 -2.05
C PHE A 6 -9.26 5.20 -2.00
N GLN A 7 -8.14 5.37 -1.33
CA GLN A 7 -7.26 4.29 -0.93
C GLN A 7 -7.34 4.13 0.58
N ILE A 8 -7.56 2.89 1.00
CA ILE A 8 -7.57 2.51 2.40
C ILE A 8 -6.45 1.48 2.57
N ILE A 9 -5.55 1.75 3.52
CA ILE A 9 -4.54 0.80 3.99
C ILE A 9 -4.88 0.52 5.44
N GLU A 10 -4.93 -0.76 5.81
CA GLU A 10 -5.28 -1.21 7.16
C GLU A 10 -4.10 -1.96 7.75
N ASP A 11 -3.74 -1.65 8.99
CA ASP A 11 -2.94 -2.55 9.81
C ASP A 11 -3.86 -3.62 10.39
N GLU A 12 -3.59 -4.87 10.02
CA GLU A 12 -4.41 -6.01 10.42
C GLU A 12 -4.38 -6.26 11.94
N ALA A 13 -3.26 -5.97 12.60
CA ALA A 13 -3.08 -6.24 14.03
C ALA A 13 -3.86 -5.23 14.90
N SER A 14 -3.73 -3.93 14.62
CA SER A 14 -4.40 -2.88 15.39
C SER A 14 -5.78 -2.48 14.86
N ARG A 15 -6.13 -2.91 13.64
CA ARG A 15 -7.29 -2.41 12.88
C ARG A 15 -7.25 -0.92 12.57
N PHE A 16 -6.08 -0.28 12.74
CA PHE A 16 -5.88 1.11 12.36
C PHE A 16 -5.94 1.26 10.84
N LYS A 17 -6.55 2.36 10.36
CA LYS A 17 -6.75 2.60 8.93
C LYS A 17 -6.19 3.95 8.53
N TRP A 18 -5.40 3.95 7.47
CA TRP A 18 -4.99 5.15 6.76
C TRP A 18 -5.86 5.31 5.52
N CYS A 19 -6.50 6.48 5.39
CA CYS A 19 -7.39 6.80 4.27
C CYS A 19 -6.81 7.96 3.46
N PHE A 20 -6.59 7.72 2.17
CA PHE A 20 -6.07 8.72 1.23
C PHE A 20 -7.12 9.00 0.14
N LEU A 21 -7.40 10.28 -0.07
CA LEU A 21 -8.16 10.73 -1.24
C LEU A 21 -7.19 10.85 -2.42
N LEU A 22 -7.45 10.10 -3.49
CA LEU A 22 -6.64 10.10 -4.71
C LEU A 22 -7.34 10.90 -5.80
N LYS A 23 -6.53 11.64 -6.58
CA LYS A 23 -6.98 12.28 -7.81
C LYS A 23 -7.02 11.28 -8.96
N GLU A 24 -6.03 10.39 -9.01
CA GLU A 24 -5.94 9.31 -10.00
C GLU A 24 -5.55 7.98 -9.33
N THR A 25 -5.96 6.85 -9.91
CA THR A 25 -5.66 5.53 -9.35
C THR A 25 -4.18 5.18 -9.37
N SER A 26 -3.38 5.82 -10.23
CA SER A 26 -1.93 5.69 -10.32
C SER A 26 -1.20 6.18 -9.07
N ASP A 27 -1.78 7.11 -8.32
CA ASP A 27 -1.15 7.71 -7.12
C ASP A 27 -1.09 6.74 -5.93
N ALA A 28 -1.91 5.68 -5.95
CA ALA A 28 -2.04 4.74 -4.84
C ALA A 28 -0.72 4.06 -4.46
N ASN A 29 0.13 3.77 -5.46
CA ASN A 29 1.39 3.08 -5.23
C ASN A 29 2.38 3.97 -4.48
N GLN A 30 2.47 5.25 -4.85
CA GLN A 30 3.36 6.20 -4.17
C GLN A 30 2.94 6.43 -2.72
N HIS A 31 1.64 6.63 -2.47
CA HIS A 31 1.13 6.76 -1.10
C HIS A 31 1.41 5.52 -0.25
N THR A 32 1.36 4.32 -0.85
CA THR A 32 1.72 3.08 -0.15
C THR A 32 3.19 3.07 0.24
N MET A 33 4.10 3.37 -0.69
CA MET A 33 5.54 3.43 -0.41
C MET A 33 5.87 4.48 0.66
N ASP A 34 5.28 5.66 0.56
CA ASP A 34 5.49 6.76 1.52
C ASP A 34 4.97 6.42 2.91
N LEU A 35 3.86 5.69 2.99
CA LEU A 35 3.33 5.21 4.26
C LEU A 35 4.24 4.14 4.87
N LEU A 36 4.66 3.13 4.09
CA LEU A 36 5.56 2.08 4.54
C LEU A 36 6.87 2.66 5.10
N LEU A 37 7.46 3.63 4.40
CA LEU A 37 8.65 4.36 4.85
C LEU A 37 8.50 5.02 6.23
N LYS A 38 7.30 5.49 6.57
CA LYS A 38 7.02 6.09 7.87
C LYS A 38 6.85 5.00 8.93
N LEU A 39 6.07 3.97 8.62
CA LEU A 39 5.75 2.88 9.54
C LEU A 39 6.99 2.05 9.90
N GLU A 40 7.91 1.83 8.98
CA GLU A 40 9.16 1.07 9.25
C GLU A 40 10.08 1.74 10.27
N LYS A 41 9.87 3.01 10.62
CA LYS A 41 10.61 3.69 11.69
C LYS A 41 10.17 3.26 13.08
N GLU A 42 8.95 2.74 13.20
CA GLU A 42 8.29 2.46 14.47
C GLU A 42 7.89 0.98 14.59
N HIS A 43 7.70 0.29 13.46
CA HIS A 43 7.17 -1.06 13.40
C HIS A 43 7.91 -1.93 12.37
N VAL A 44 8.00 -3.22 12.65
CA VAL A 44 8.46 -4.22 11.67
C VAL A 44 7.27 -4.66 10.83
N ILE A 45 7.38 -4.47 9.51
CA ILE A 45 6.35 -4.86 8.55
C ILE A 45 6.83 -6.12 7.85
N ASN A 46 6.12 -7.23 8.02
CA ASN A 46 6.51 -8.52 7.43
C ASN A 46 5.75 -8.83 6.15
N ILE A 47 4.46 -8.45 6.09
CA ILE A 47 3.53 -8.86 5.04
C ILE A 47 2.76 -7.65 4.55
N PHE A 48 2.60 -7.55 3.23
CA PHE A 48 1.70 -6.62 2.58
C PHE A 48 0.73 -7.40 1.70
N SER A 49 -0.58 -7.21 1.92
CA SER A 49 -1.63 -7.81 1.09
C SER A 49 -2.42 -6.73 0.35
N SER A 50 -2.93 -7.07 -0.83
CA SER A 50 -3.81 -6.17 -1.58
C SER A 50 -4.95 -6.93 -2.23
N ASN A 51 -6.16 -6.40 -2.07
CA ASN A 51 -7.42 -6.94 -2.62
C ASN A 51 -7.71 -6.46 -4.05
N LYS A 52 -6.98 -5.46 -4.54
CA LYS A 52 -7.06 -5.04 -5.93
C LYS A 52 -6.11 -5.94 -6.70
N GLY A 53 -6.64 -6.76 -7.60
CA GLY A 53 -5.89 -7.74 -8.39
C GLY A 53 -4.56 -7.19 -8.89
N GLY A 54 -3.55 -8.07 -8.98
CA GLY A 54 -2.13 -7.74 -9.16
C GLY A 54 -1.75 -6.86 -10.36
N GLU A 55 -2.71 -6.47 -11.20
CA GLU A 55 -2.60 -5.50 -12.29
C GLU A 55 -2.48 -4.03 -11.83
N PHE A 56 -2.95 -3.69 -10.62
CA PHE A 56 -2.80 -2.32 -10.06
C PHE A 56 -1.49 -2.13 -9.28
N LEU A 57 -0.86 -3.21 -8.85
CA LEU A 57 0.45 -3.18 -8.22
C LEU A 57 1.52 -3.13 -9.30
N ASN A 58 2.05 -1.94 -9.51
CA ASN A 58 3.14 -1.78 -10.47
C ASN A 58 4.38 -2.57 -10.00
N ASN A 59 5.25 -2.92 -10.96
CA ASN A 59 6.50 -3.61 -10.66
C ASN A 59 7.38 -2.84 -9.68
N ALA A 60 7.23 -1.51 -9.59
CA ALA A 60 7.96 -0.68 -8.66
C ALA A 60 7.57 -0.96 -7.19
N LEU A 61 6.29 -1.14 -6.87
CA LEU A 61 5.84 -1.47 -5.52
C LEU A 61 6.26 -2.88 -5.13
N LYS A 62 6.19 -3.84 -6.04
CA LYS A 62 6.71 -5.20 -5.81
C LYS A 62 8.22 -5.18 -5.54
N ALA A 63 8.99 -4.47 -6.36
CA ALA A 63 10.43 -4.32 -6.17
C ALA A 63 10.77 -3.59 -4.86
N PHE A 64 9.99 -2.57 -4.49
CA PHE A 64 10.15 -1.85 -3.23
C PHE A 64 9.91 -2.76 -2.02
N LEU A 65 8.82 -3.53 -2.00
CA LEU A 65 8.52 -4.48 -0.94
C LEU A 65 9.63 -5.55 -0.81
N ALA A 66 10.05 -6.12 -1.94
CA ALA A 66 11.13 -7.11 -1.97
C ALA A 66 12.46 -6.55 -1.45
N SER A 67 12.80 -5.31 -1.80
CA SER A 67 14.03 -4.64 -1.30
C SER A 67 14.05 -4.45 0.22
N ARG A 68 12.88 -4.53 0.87
CA ARG A 68 12.67 -4.38 2.30
C ARG A 68 12.42 -5.70 3.03
N GLY A 69 12.43 -6.81 2.29
CA GLY A 69 12.10 -8.13 2.84
C GLY A 69 10.63 -8.26 3.27
N ILE A 70 9.73 -7.49 2.66
CA ILE A 70 8.29 -7.56 2.93
C ILE A 70 7.64 -8.52 1.93
N ASP A 71 6.97 -9.56 2.44
CA ASP A 71 6.29 -10.56 1.62
C ASP A 71 5.00 -9.98 1.03
N PHE A 72 4.82 -10.15 -0.28
CA PHE A 72 3.60 -9.72 -0.96
C PHE A 72 2.59 -10.86 -1.11
N LEU A 73 1.41 -10.72 -0.52
CA LEU A 73 0.31 -11.66 -0.68
C LEU A 73 -0.73 -11.13 -1.68
N THR A 74 -1.04 -11.96 -2.68
CA THR A 74 -2.15 -11.70 -3.61
C THR A 74 -3.36 -12.46 -3.09
N THR A 75 -4.43 -11.78 -2.71
CA THR A 75 -5.66 -12.38 -2.15
C THR A 75 -6.81 -12.27 -3.13
#